data_AF-A0A496CUL8-F1
#
_entry.id   AF-A0A496CUL8-F1
#
_cell.length_a   1.000
_cell.length_b   1.000
_cell.length_c   1.000
_cell.angle_alpha   90.00
_cell.angle_beta   90.00
_cell.angle_gamma   90.00
#
_symmetry.space_group_name_H-M   'P 1'
#
loop_
_entity.id
_entity.type
_entity.pdbx_description
1 polymer ?
#
loop_
_entity_poly.entity_id
_entity_poly.type
_entity_poly.pdbx_seq_one_letter_code
_entity_poly.pdbx_strand_id
1 'polypeptide(L)' 'MSDSKSSTGGISFLGLLTIVFITLKLTKVIAWSWWWVLCPLWGPLALVLIVLFIGFIFAINKS' A
#
# COMPACT_ATOMS: atom_id res chain seq x y z
N MET A 1 -15.11 -14.52 31.64
CA MET A 1 -15.61 -14.82 30.28
C MET A 1 -14.46 -14.62 29.30
N SER A 2 -14.23 -15.58 28.42
CA SER A 2 -13.17 -15.55 27.41
C SER A 2 -13.71 -14.87 26.16
N ASP A 3 -13.31 -13.62 25.89
CA ASP A 3 -13.61 -12.95 24.63
C ASP A 3 -12.80 -13.60 23.51
N SER A 4 -13.43 -14.55 22.80
CA SER A 4 -12.93 -15.07 21.55
C SER A 4 -13.01 -13.95 20.50
N LYS A 5 -11.94 -13.17 20.36
CA LYS A 5 -11.73 -12.26 19.22
C LYS A 5 -11.66 -13.11 17.96
N SER A 6 -12.80 -13.28 17.29
CA SER A 6 -12.84 -13.71 15.91
C SER A 6 -12.19 -12.61 15.07
N SER A 7 -10.90 -12.77 14.79
CA SER A 7 -10.19 -11.98 13.80
C SER A 7 -10.73 -12.36 12.42
N THR A 8 -11.91 -11.84 12.09
CA THR A 8 -12.42 -11.84 10.72
C THR A 8 -11.46 -10.98 9.91
N GLY A 9 -10.45 -11.61 9.31
CA GLY A 9 -9.53 -11.02 8.37
C GLY A 9 -10.29 -10.63 7.10
N GLY A 10 -11.08 -9.57 7.19
CA GLY A 10 -11.70 -8.93 6.05
C GLY A 10 -10.59 -8.39 5.16
N ILE A 11 -10.62 -8.79 3.88
CA ILE A 11 -9.73 -8.25 2.86
C ILE A 11 -9.77 -6.73 2.99
N SER A 12 -8.62 -6.14 3.32
CA SER A 12 -8.53 -4.70 3.47
C SER A 12 -8.97 -4.06 2.16
N PHE A 13 -9.71 -2.95 2.23
CA PHE A 13 -10.18 -2.21 1.06
C PHE A 13 -9.06 -1.98 0.01
N LEU A 14 -7.82 -1.80 0.48
CA LEU A 14 -6.61 -1.74 -0.33
C LEU A 14 -6.34 -2.99 -1.17
N GLY A 15 -6.57 -4.19 -0.65
CA GLY A 15 -6.42 -5.45 -1.37
C GLY A 15 -7.42 -5.59 -2.52
N LEU A 16 -8.70 -5.27 -2.28
CA LEU A 16 -9.72 -5.24 -3.34
C LEU A 16 -9.41 -4.19 -4.40
N LEU A 17 -9.00 -2.98 -3.98
CA LEU A 17 -8.60 -1.92 -4.89
C LEU A 17 -7.40 -2.36 -5.75
N THR A 18 -6.41 -3.03 -5.14
CA THR A 18 -5.23 -3.59 -5.84
C THR A 18 -5.63 -4.61 -6.89
N ILE A 19 -6.52 -5.54 -6.54
CA ILE A 19 -7.02 -6.57 -7.47
C ILE A 19 -7.81 -5.91 -8.61
N VAL A 20 -8.72 -4.97 -8.32
CA VAL A 20 -9.51 -4.25 -9.34
C VAL A 20 -8.61 -3.50 -10.33
N PHE A 21 -7.57 -2.79 -9.85
CA PHE A 21 -6.61 -2.10 -10.71
C PHE A 21 -5.82 -3.07 -11.62
N ILE A 22 -5.47 -4.27 -11.13
CA ILE A 22 -4.81 -5.32 -11.92
C ILE A 22 -5.76 -5.83 -13.02
N THR A 23 -7.01 -6.11 -12.66
CA THR A 23 -8.02 -6.64 -13.59
C THR A 23 -8.34 -5.65 -14.71
N LEU A 24 -8.53 -4.36 -14.38
CA LEU A 24 -8.77 -3.28 -15.37
C LEU A 24 -7.62 -3.13 -16.38
N LYS A 25 -6.37 -3.38 -15.95
CA LYS A 25 -5.22 -3.29 -16.85
C LYS A 25 -5.12 -4.51 -17.78
N LEU A 26 -5.58 -5.68 -17.33
CA LEU A 26 -5.63 -6.91 -18.15
C LEU A 26 -6.78 -6.89 -19.15
N THR A 27 -7.93 -6.33 -18.79
CA THR A 27 -9.07 -6.13 -19.72
C THR A 27 -8.81 -5.06 -20.79
N LYS A 28 -7.58 -4.54 -20.90
CA LYS A 28 -7.14 -3.61 -21.97
C LYS A 28 -7.99 -2.34 -22.09
N VAL A 29 -8.75 -1.98 -21.06
CA VAL A 29 -9.56 -0.74 -21.02
C VAL A 29 -8.65 0.50 -20.97
N ILE A 30 -7.41 0.34 -20.49
CA ILE A 30 -6.45 1.44 -20.33
C ILE A 30 -5.09 1.02 -20.90
N ALA A 31 -4.63 1.68 -21.97
CA ALA A 31 -3.32 1.47 -22.61
C ALA A 31 -2.15 2.15 -21.86
N TRP A 32 -2.35 2.50 -20.59
CA TRP A 32 -1.47 3.39 -19.85
C TRP A 32 -0.32 2.66 -19.13
N SER A 33 0.74 3.41 -18.84
CA SER A 33 1.95 2.93 -18.18
C SER A 33 1.65 2.27 -16.83
N TRP A 34 2.23 1.09 -16.64
CA TRP A 34 2.07 0.28 -15.42
C TRP A 34 2.44 1.02 -14.13
N TRP A 35 3.28 2.04 -14.24
CA TRP A 35 3.60 2.98 -13.16
C TRP A 35 2.39 3.56 -12.43
N TRP A 36 1.29 3.87 -13.13
CA TRP A 36 0.08 4.41 -12.49
C TRP A 36 -0.75 3.35 -11.78
N VAL A 37 -0.66 2.09 -12.21
CA VAL A 37 -1.26 0.94 -11.50
C VAL A 37 -0.52 0.67 -10.20
N LEU A 38 0.79 0.94 -10.16
CA LEU A 38 1.59 0.87 -8.94
C LEU A 38 1.42 2.10 -8.04
N CYS A 39 0.95 3.24 -8.53
CA CYS A 39 0.73 4.45 -7.72
C CYS A 39 -0.07 4.20 -6.41
N PRO A 40 -1.24 3.51 -6.42
CA PRO A 40 -1.95 3.19 -5.18
C PRO A 40 -1.19 2.23 -4.25
N LEU A 41 -0.32 1.37 -4.80
CA LEU A 41 0.57 0.48 -4.02
C LEU A 41 1.79 1.25 -3.46
N TRP A 42 2.29 2.22 -4.22
CA TRP A 42 3.41 3.07 -3.85
C TRP A 42 3.00 4.16 -2.87
N GLY A 43 1.74 4.59 -2.81
CA GLY A 43 1.26 5.53 -1.79
C GLY A 43 1.69 5.13 -0.37
N PRO A 44 1.28 3.96 0.14
CA PRO A 44 1.71 3.48 1.46
C PRO A 44 3.22 3.17 1.52
N LEU A 45 3.81 2.60 0.46
CA LEU A 45 5.24 2.24 0.44
C LEU A 45 6.16 3.48 0.49
N ALA A 46 5.83 4.52 -0.27
CA ALA A 46 6.51 5.80 -0.31
C ALA A 46 6.35 6.55 1.01
N LEU A 47 5.17 6.51 1.62
CA LEU A 47 4.94 7.10 2.96
C LEU A 47 5.89 6.47 3.99
N VAL A 48 5.95 5.13 4.03
CA VAL A 48 6.85 4.40 4.95
C VAL A 48 8.32 4.75 4.68
N LEU A 49 8.73 4.77 3.41
CA LEU A 49 10.10 5.09 3.02
C LEU A 49 10.48 6.53 3.43
N ILE A 50 9.58 7.50 3.23
CA ILE A 50 9.76 8.90 3.64
C ILE A 50 9.92 9.01 5.16
N VAL A 51 9.05 8.35 5.94
CA VAL A 51 9.10 8.36 7.41
C VAL A 51 10.42 7.74 7.90
N LEU A 52 10.85 6.63 7.29
CA LEU A 52 12.11 5.99 7.61
C LEU A 52 13.31 6.89 7.29
N PHE A 53 13.29 7.56 6.13
CA PHE A 53 14.36 8.49 5.71
C PHE A 53 14.49 9.68 6.67
N ILE A 54 13.36 10.29 7.04
CA ILE A 54 13.33 11.41 7.98
C ILE A 54 13.82 10.97 9.37
N GLY A 55 13.38 9.79 9.83
CA GLY A 55 13.85 9.21 11.08
C GLY A 55 15.35 8.95 11.08
N PHE A 56 15.89 8.42 9.98
CA PHE A 56 17.32 8.14 9.82
C PHE A 56 18.16 9.43 9.82
N ILE A 57 17.72 10.45 9.08
CA ILE A 57 18.37 11.77 9.06
C ILE A 57 18.35 12.40 10.46
N PHE A 58 17.23 12.32 11.17
CA PHE A 58 17.12 12.86 12.53
C PHE A 58 18.01 12.10 13.52
N ALA A 59 18.10 10.78 13.40
CA ALA A 59 18.98 9.96 14.23
C ALA A 59 20.46 10.32 14.02
N ILE A 60 20.88 10.55 12.77
CA ILE A 60 22.25 11.00 12.45
C ILE A 60 22.52 12.40 12.98
N ASN A 61 21.59 13.36 12.79
CA ASN A 61 21.78 14.74 13.25
C ASN A 61 21.81 14.89 14.78
N LYS A 62 21.24 13.93 15.51
CA LYS A 62 21.19 13.96 16.98
C LYS A 62 22.36 13.21 17.63
N SER A 63 23.18 12.49 16.85
CA SER A 63 24.35 11.73 17.31
C SER A 63 25.65 12.47 17.02
#